data_AF-A0A2Z3DEW3-F1
#
_entry.id   AF-A0A2Z3DEW3-F1
#
_cell.length_a   1.000
_cell.length_b   1.000
_cell.length_c   1.000
_cell.angle_alpha   90.00
_cell.angle_beta   90.00
_cell.angle_gamma   90.00
#
_symmetry.space_group_name_H-M   'P 1'
#
loop_
_entity.id
_entity.type
_entity.pdbx_description
1 polymer ?
#
loop_
_entity_poly.entity_id
_entity_poly.type
_entity_poly.pdbx_seq_one_letter_code
_entity_poly.pdbx_strand_id
1 'polypeptide(L)'
;MFQILQKHLPTLQRVLREGYSQHSLLAYWYGLSLLTALEQANHPQVRKLAEKMINKGINIGHYFLAQSYFLCGEYDLAEQAVKKIKNFVKIPEVVFLYADILVKCKRKEEAWQLLEQCALLNKRKKVWIYLANLVNTIADFQRLEQHIEKVRTTTPHLKFELLIHQRTNAALRAGLTETALALTELNPLPKQAKVKKKTTAYNDKLAAIVLADLKKVLDHKKIPFFLISGTLLGCIREGKLLGHDKDIDIGVWDKYSYEELANCLSTSGYFYVVPTRTNHLVMLRHVNGIAIDVFIHYRESNDYWHAGVKIKWHNSPFNLVYTNFLGQQYLIPENYDLYLTENYGDWRTPKTQFDSAFDTPNMEVINEVEMQVYINKYYKE
;
A
#
# COMPACT_ATOMS: atom_id res chain seq x y z
N MET A 1 5.06 23.25 -9.76
CA MET A 1 4.11 23.01 -10.87
C MET A 1 4.58 21.91 -11.83
N PHE A 2 5.81 21.97 -12.36
CA PHE A 2 6.35 20.96 -13.29
C PHE A 2 6.43 19.53 -12.73
N GLN A 3 6.94 19.35 -11.50
CA GLN A 3 7.00 18.03 -10.85
C GLN A 3 5.60 17.42 -10.58
N ILE A 4 4.64 18.26 -10.19
CA ILE A 4 3.23 17.86 -9.97
C ILE A 4 2.59 17.40 -11.28
N LEU A 5 2.80 18.16 -12.36
CA LEU A 5 2.36 17.80 -13.70
C LEU A 5 2.98 16.46 -14.14
N GLN A 6 4.29 16.29 -14.01
CA GLN A 6 4.97 15.06 -14.41
C GLN A 6 4.47 13.82 -13.65
N LYS A 7 4.17 13.98 -12.35
CA LYS A 7 3.65 12.90 -11.49
C LYS A 7 2.21 12.51 -11.85
N HIS A 8 1.32 13.49 -11.97
CA HIS A 8 -0.12 13.25 -12.07
C HIS A 8 -0.66 13.10 -13.48
N LEU A 9 -0.04 13.77 -14.44
CA LEU A 9 -0.57 13.87 -15.80
C LEU A 9 -0.83 12.49 -16.45
N PRO A 10 0.03 11.47 -16.34
CA PRO A 10 -0.24 10.16 -16.96
C PRO A 10 -1.49 9.46 -16.40
N THR A 11 -1.74 9.59 -15.10
CA THR A 11 -2.93 9.01 -14.45
C THR A 11 -4.16 9.85 -14.77
N LEU A 12 -4.04 11.18 -14.72
CA LEU A 12 -5.13 12.09 -15.05
C LEU A 12 -5.58 11.93 -16.51
N GLN A 13 -4.66 11.92 -17.47
CA GLN A 13 -4.94 11.69 -18.88
C GLN A 13 -5.74 10.40 -19.09
N ARG A 14 -5.40 9.35 -18.33
CA ARG A 14 -6.11 8.07 -18.39
C ARG A 14 -7.54 8.20 -17.88
N VAL A 15 -7.73 8.74 -16.68
CA VAL A 15 -9.06 8.92 -16.06
C VAL A 15 -9.94 9.82 -16.92
N LEU A 16 -9.40 10.91 -17.46
CA LEU A 16 -10.15 11.81 -18.34
C LEU A 16 -10.50 11.14 -19.67
N ARG A 17 -9.60 10.35 -20.26
CA ARG A 17 -9.89 9.60 -21.50
C ARG A 17 -10.94 8.53 -21.29
N GLU A 18 -10.86 7.77 -20.21
CA GLU A 18 -11.82 6.72 -19.89
C GLU A 18 -13.18 7.33 -19.50
N GLY A 19 -13.18 8.53 -18.91
CA GLY A 19 -14.37 9.33 -18.62
C GLY A 19 -14.83 10.28 -19.74
N TYR A 20 -14.40 10.05 -21.00
CA TYR A 20 -14.81 10.83 -22.19
C TYR A 20 -14.63 12.36 -22.09
N SER A 21 -13.66 12.81 -21.29
CA SER A 21 -13.36 14.21 -21.00
C SER A 21 -11.97 14.65 -21.49
N GLN A 22 -11.29 13.84 -22.30
CA GLN A 22 -9.89 14.03 -22.72
C GLN A 22 -9.62 15.26 -23.58
N HIS A 23 -10.64 15.87 -24.18
CA HIS A 23 -10.50 17.06 -25.03
C HIS A 23 -10.81 18.36 -24.27
N SER A 24 -11.18 18.28 -22.99
CA SER A 24 -11.53 19.45 -22.18
C SER A 24 -10.32 19.97 -21.40
N LEU A 25 -9.78 21.13 -21.80
CA LEU A 25 -8.74 21.84 -21.04
C LEU A 25 -9.20 22.14 -19.60
N LEU A 26 -10.48 22.47 -19.44
CA LEU A 26 -11.09 22.71 -18.14
C LEU A 26 -11.06 21.45 -17.27
N ALA A 27 -11.27 20.26 -17.85
CA ALA A 27 -11.19 19.00 -17.13
C ALA A 27 -9.76 18.69 -16.66
N TYR A 28 -8.73 19.01 -17.45
CA TYR A 28 -7.34 18.91 -17.01
C TYR A 28 -7.02 19.86 -15.87
N TRP A 29 -7.48 21.11 -15.95
CA TRP A 29 -7.23 22.11 -14.91
C TRP A 29 -7.86 21.69 -13.56
N TYR A 30 -9.14 21.30 -13.58
CA TYR A 30 -9.79 20.76 -12.38
C TYR A 30 -9.10 19.49 -11.90
N GLY A 31 -8.81 18.55 -12.80
CA GLY A 31 -8.18 17.29 -12.46
C GLY A 31 -6.82 17.43 -11.78
N LEU A 32 -5.96 18.33 -12.27
CA LEU A 32 -4.65 18.60 -11.66
C LEU A 32 -4.80 19.26 -10.27
N SER A 33 -5.74 20.19 -10.15
CA SER A 33 -6.04 20.86 -8.88
C SER A 33 -6.59 19.86 -7.84
N LEU A 34 -7.47 18.96 -8.27
CA LEU A 34 -8.03 17.89 -7.46
C LEU A 34 -6.98 16.90 -6.99
N LEU A 35 -6.11 16.43 -7.89
CA LEU A 35 -5.02 15.52 -7.53
C LEU A 35 -4.02 16.18 -6.57
N THR A 36 -3.73 17.47 -6.74
CA THR A 36 -2.90 18.23 -5.81
C THR A 36 -3.54 18.32 -4.42
N ALA A 37 -4.84 18.62 -4.36
CA ALA A 37 -5.57 18.67 -3.09
C ALA A 37 -5.67 17.29 -2.42
N LEU A 38 -5.85 16.21 -3.20
CA LEU A 38 -5.85 14.84 -2.70
C LEU A 38 -4.50 14.45 -2.10
N GLU A 39 -3.37 14.78 -2.73
CA GLU A 39 -2.04 14.48 -2.18
C GLU A 39 -1.73 15.19 -0.87
N GLN A 40 -2.44 16.27 -0.57
CA GLN A 40 -2.36 17.03 0.68
C GLN A 40 -3.45 16.61 1.68
N ALA A 41 -4.21 15.56 1.37
CA ALA A 41 -5.39 15.13 2.14
C ALA A 41 -6.39 16.27 2.43
N ASN A 42 -6.46 17.29 1.56
CA ASN A 42 -7.35 18.44 1.74
C ASN A 42 -8.75 18.13 1.19
N HIS A 43 -9.47 17.26 1.88
CA HIS A 43 -10.79 16.78 1.50
C HIS A 43 -11.85 17.87 1.31
N PRO A 44 -11.93 18.92 2.15
CA PRO A 44 -12.85 20.03 1.89
C PRO A 44 -12.61 20.71 0.53
N GLN A 45 -11.34 20.92 0.16
CA GLN A 45 -10.98 21.49 -1.14
C GLN A 45 -11.25 20.51 -2.28
N VAL A 46 -10.97 19.21 -2.09
CA VAL A 46 -11.29 18.16 -3.08
C VAL A 46 -12.79 18.17 -3.40
N ARG A 47 -13.63 18.12 -2.37
CA ARG A 47 -15.09 18.09 -2.52
C ARG A 47 -15.60 19.33 -3.24
N LYS A 48 -15.17 20.52 -2.82
CA LYS A 48 -15.51 21.79 -3.44
C LYS A 48 -15.11 21.88 -4.92
N LEU A 49 -13.90 21.46 -5.26
CA LEU A 49 -13.42 21.48 -6.65
C LEU A 49 -14.15 20.44 -7.51
N ALA A 50 -14.45 19.28 -6.96
CA ALA A 50 -15.14 18.21 -7.66
C ALA A 50 -16.59 18.60 -7.98
N GLU A 51 -17.30 19.22 -7.03
CA GLU A 51 -18.63 19.78 -7.26
C GLU A 51 -18.63 20.86 -8.33
N LYS A 52 -17.64 21.77 -8.32
CA LYS A 52 -17.47 22.76 -9.39
C LYS A 52 -17.24 22.10 -10.76
N MET A 53 -16.42 21.05 -10.81
CA MET A 53 -16.16 20.28 -12.03
C MET A 53 -17.46 19.62 -12.55
N ILE A 54 -18.27 19.04 -11.66
CA ILE A 54 -19.57 18.46 -11.98
C ILE A 54 -20.56 19.51 -12.49
N ASN A 55 -20.64 20.67 -11.83
CA ASN A 55 -21.52 21.78 -12.23
C ASN A 55 -21.14 22.39 -13.59
N LYS A 56 -19.92 22.15 -14.07
CA LYS A 56 -19.47 22.49 -15.43
C LYS A 56 -19.73 21.38 -16.44
N GLY A 57 -20.52 20.37 -16.10
CA GLY A 57 -20.90 19.24 -16.95
C GLY A 57 -19.83 18.15 -17.05
N ILE A 58 -18.75 18.23 -16.28
CA ILE A 58 -17.65 17.26 -16.34
C ILE A 58 -17.90 16.14 -15.33
N ASN A 59 -18.64 15.11 -15.76
CA ASN A 59 -19.19 14.05 -14.89
C ASN A 59 -18.13 13.24 -14.11
N ILE A 60 -16.90 13.13 -14.62
CA ILE A 60 -15.81 12.43 -13.91
C ILE A 60 -15.40 13.12 -12.60
N GLY A 61 -15.88 14.34 -12.32
CA GLY A 61 -15.75 14.96 -11.00
C GLY A 61 -16.30 14.09 -9.86
N HIS A 62 -17.33 13.27 -10.11
CA HIS A 62 -17.86 12.33 -9.13
C HIS A 62 -16.84 11.28 -8.66
N TYR A 63 -15.85 10.93 -9.49
CA TYR A 63 -14.78 10.00 -9.09
C TYR A 63 -13.94 10.60 -7.95
N PHE A 64 -13.60 11.88 -8.04
CA PHE A 64 -12.83 12.57 -7.01
C PHE A 64 -13.62 12.77 -5.71
N LEU A 65 -14.95 12.99 -5.80
CA LEU A 65 -15.83 12.94 -4.63
C LEU A 65 -15.79 11.57 -3.96
N ALA A 66 -15.96 10.49 -4.74
CA ALA A 66 -15.92 9.14 -4.23
C ALA A 66 -14.58 8.82 -3.55
N GLN A 67 -13.46 9.27 -4.11
CA GLN A 67 -12.13 9.10 -3.49
C GLN A 67 -12.03 9.81 -2.13
N SER A 68 -12.53 11.05 -2.03
CA SER A 68 -12.53 11.80 -0.77
C SER A 68 -13.41 11.12 0.28
N TYR A 69 -14.63 10.73 -0.09
CA TYR A 69 -15.55 10.03 0.81
C TYR A 69 -14.96 8.70 1.29
N PHE A 70 -14.37 7.91 0.40
CA PHE A 70 -13.73 6.65 0.77
C PHE A 70 -12.59 6.83 1.78
N LEU A 71 -11.69 7.78 1.54
CA LEU A 71 -10.55 8.06 2.44
C LEU A 71 -11.00 8.56 3.82
N CYS A 72 -12.17 9.22 3.90
CA CYS A 72 -12.76 9.68 5.15
C CYS A 72 -13.67 8.63 5.83
N GLY A 73 -13.76 7.41 5.30
CA GLY A 73 -14.64 6.36 5.83
C GLY A 73 -16.14 6.56 5.55
N GLU A 74 -16.51 7.51 4.69
CA GLU A 74 -17.90 7.81 4.32
C GLU A 74 -18.35 6.92 3.15
N TYR A 75 -18.36 5.60 3.35
CA TYR A 75 -18.50 4.61 2.26
C TYR A 75 -19.83 4.69 1.50
N ASP A 76 -20.94 5.00 2.18
CA ASP A 76 -22.25 5.17 1.51
C ASP A 76 -22.24 6.36 0.54
N LEU A 77 -21.64 7.49 0.94
CA LEU A 77 -21.49 8.65 0.07
C LEU A 77 -20.53 8.36 -1.09
N ALA A 78 -19.48 7.58 -0.83
CA ALA A 78 -18.54 7.14 -1.85
C ALA A 78 -19.24 6.28 -2.93
N GLU A 79 -20.06 5.30 -2.53
CA GLU A 79 -20.86 4.48 -3.44
C GLU A 79 -21.87 5.32 -4.24
N GLN A 80 -22.60 6.23 -3.57
CA GLN A 80 -23.53 7.14 -4.24
C GLN A 80 -22.83 8.01 -5.29
N ALA A 81 -21.63 8.51 -4.99
CA ALA A 81 -20.85 9.28 -5.94
C ALA A 81 -20.42 8.44 -7.14
N VAL A 82 -19.94 7.20 -6.93
CA VAL A 82 -19.61 6.28 -8.04
C VAL A 82 -20.81 6.04 -8.95
N LYS A 83 -21.99 5.76 -8.38
CA LYS A 83 -23.21 5.46 -9.15
C LYS A 83 -23.69 6.63 -10.02
N LYS A 84 -23.28 7.87 -9.72
CA LYS A 84 -23.56 9.06 -10.55
C LYS A 84 -22.66 9.19 -11.77
N ILE A 85 -21.61 8.38 -11.88
CA ILE A 85 -20.71 8.35 -13.05
C ILE A 85 -21.35 7.51 -14.15
N LYS A 86 -21.62 8.14 -15.31
CA LYS A 86 -22.21 7.44 -16.46
C LYS A 86 -21.24 6.36 -16.96
N ASN A 87 -21.74 5.13 -17.13
CA ASN A 87 -20.94 3.99 -17.61
C ASN A 87 -19.68 3.70 -16.78
N PHE A 88 -19.70 3.93 -15.46
CA PHE A 88 -18.53 3.77 -14.59
C PHE A 88 -17.84 2.40 -14.72
N VAL A 89 -18.59 1.34 -15.03
CA VAL A 89 -18.08 -0.03 -15.25
C VAL A 89 -17.06 -0.13 -16.39
N LYS A 90 -17.01 0.86 -17.28
CA LYS A 90 -16.01 0.96 -18.37
C LYS A 90 -14.78 1.78 -17.99
N ILE A 91 -14.71 2.31 -16.76
CA ILE A 91 -13.62 3.15 -16.27
C ILE A 91 -12.88 2.39 -15.16
N PRO A 92 -11.79 1.66 -15.48
CA PRO A 92 -11.12 0.77 -14.54
C PRO A 92 -10.74 1.41 -13.20
N GLU A 93 -10.25 2.65 -13.16
CA GLU A 93 -9.89 3.28 -11.87
C GLU A 93 -11.13 3.54 -10.99
N VAL A 94 -12.31 3.80 -11.58
CA VAL A 94 -13.57 3.90 -10.83
C VAL A 94 -14.02 2.52 -10.35
N VAL A 95 -13.87 1.49 -11.18
CA VAL A 95 -14.17 0.10 -10.80
C VAL A 95 -13.30 -0.35 -9.62
N PHE A 96 -12.01 -0.04 -9.62
CA PHE A 96 -11.11 -0.39 -8.51
C PHE A 96 -11.53 0.28 -7.21
N LEU A 97 -11.81 1.59 -7.25
CA LEU A 97 -12.31 2.30 -6.06
C LEU A 97 -13.64 1.71 -5.57
N TYR A 98 -14.54 1.37 -6.49
CA TYR A 98 -15.83 0.80 -6.10
C TYR A 98 -15.71 -0.60 -5.53
N ALA A 99 -14.81 -1.43 -6.05
CA ALA A 99 -14.48 -2.72 -5.45
C ALA A 99 -13.95 -2.55 -4.01
N ASP A 100 -13.06 -1.57 -3.77
CA ASP A 100 -12.56 -1.25 -2.43
C ASP A 100 -13.71 -0.81 -1.49
N ILE A 101 -14.65 0.02 -1.97
CA ILE A 101 -15.86 0.43 -1.23
C ILE A 101 -16.70 -0.81 -0.87
N LEU A 102 -16.99 -1.68 -1.84
CA LEU A 102 -17.80 -2.89 -1.63
C LEU A 102 -17.16 -3.82 -0.59
N VAL A 103 -15.83 -4.01 -0.65
CA VAL A 103 -15.10 -4.78 0.36
C VAL A 103 -15.24 -4.17 1.76
N LYS A 104 -15.11 -2.84 1.89
CA LYS A 104 -15.31 -2.15 3.17
C LYS A 104 -16.74 -2.28 3.69
N CYS A 105 -17.72 -2.34 2.80
CA CYS A 105 -19.13 -2.60 3.13
C CYS A 105 -19.46 -4.10 3.30
N LYS A 106 -18.46 -4.99 3.40
CA LYS A 106 -18.62 -6.45 3.53
C LYS A 106 -19.38 -7.12 2.37
N ARG A 107 -19.42 -6.49 1.19
CA ARG A 107 -20.08 -6.97 -0.04
C ARG A 107 -19.08 -7.57 -1.03
N LYS A 108 -18.34 -8.57 -0.55
CA LYS A 108 -17.21 -9.18 -1.28
C LYS A 108 -17.62 -9.84 -2.61
N GLU A 109 -18.78 -10.48 -2.65
CA GLU A 109 -19.29 -11.14 -3.87
C GLU A 109 -19.56 -10.13 -5.00
N GLU A 110 -20.12 -8.97 -4.67
CA GLU A 110 -20.34 -7.91 -5.65
C GLU A 110 -19.02 -7.32 -6.16
N ALA A 111 -18.01 -7.23 -5.30
CA ALA A 111 -16.68 -6.81 -5.70
C ALA A 111 -16.05 -7.82 -6.69
N TRP A 112 -16.21 -9.12 -6.45
CA TRP A 112 -15.79 -10.18 -7.39
C TRP A 112 -16.43 -9.99 -8.76
N GLN A 113 -17.76 -9.93 -8.82
CA GLN A 113 -18.50 -9.81 -10.08
C GLN A 113 -18.10 -8.55 -10.86
N LEU A 114 -17.95 -7.42 -10.16
CA LEU A 114 -17.52 -6.16 -10.75
C LEU A 114 -16.12 -6.25 -11.37
N LEU A 115 -15.16 -6.85 -10.66
CA LEU A 115 -13.78 -6.99 -11.12
C LEU A 115 -13.64 -8.04 -12.22
N GLU A 116 -14.39 -9.14 -12.15
CA GLU A 116 -14.44 -10.18 -13.18
C GLU A 116 -14.91 -9.59 -14.52
N GLN A 117 -15.98 -8.80 -14.47
CA GLN A 117 -16.50 -8.08 -15.64
C GLN A 117 -15.47 -7.05 -16.14
N CYS A 118 -14.80 -6.33 -15.24
CA CYS A 118 -13.75 -5.39 -15.64
C CYS A 118 -12.60 -6.07 -16.39
N ALA A 119 -12.21 -7.28 -15.99
CA ALA A 119 -11.12 -8.04 -16.63
C ALA A 119 -11.47 -8.51 -18.04
N LEU A 120 -12.76 -8.82 -18.30
CA LEU A 120 -13.24 -9.16 -19.64
C LEU A 120 -13.28 -7.96 -20.58
N LEU A 121 -13.58 -6.77 -20.05
CA LEU A 121 -13.76 -5.55 -20.85
C LEU A 121 -12.47 -4.75 -21.08
N ASN A 122 -11.43 -4.97 -20.27
CA ASN A 122 -10.24 -4.11 -20.26
C ASN A 122 -8.92 -4.86 -20.03
N LYS A 123 -7.86 -4.45 -20.73
CA LYS A 123 -6.49 -4.97 -20.58
C LYS A 123 -5.72 -4.52 -19.34
N ARG A 124 -6.40 -3.99 -18.31
CA ARG A 124 -5.72 -3.37 -17.16
C ARG A 124 -5.22 -4.43 -16.19
N LYS A 125 -3.91 -4.69 -16.19
CA LYS A 125 -3.27 -5.67 -15.29
C LYS A 125 -3.57 -5.49 -13.79
N LYS A 126 -3.88 -4.26 -13.34
CA LYS A 126 -4.23 -3.95 -11.95
C LYS A 126 -5.46 -4.74 -11.47
N VAL A 127 -6.39 -5.14 -12.35
CA VAL A 127 -7.56 -5.94 -11.98
C VAL A 127 -7.19 -7.28 -11.34
N TRP A 128 -6.11 -7.91 -11.81
CA TRP A 128 -5.65 -9.20 -11.29
C TRP A 128 -5.03 -9.10 -9.89
N ILE A 129 -4.51 -7.92 -9.53
CA ILE A 129 -4.06 -7.65 -8.15
C ILE A 129 -5.28 -7.58 -7.24
N TYR A 130 -6.33 -6.89 -7.68
CA TYR A 130 -7.58 -6.78 -6.93
C TYR A 130 -8.26 -8.14 -6.75
N LEU A 131 -8.41 -8.92 -7.83
CA LEU A 131 -8.98 -10.27 -7.76
C LEU A 131 -8.15 -11.20 -6.85
N ALA A 132 -6.82 -11.19 -6.96
CA ALA A 132 -5.95 -11.98 -6.08
C ALA A 132 -6.09 -11.59 -4.60
N ASN A 133 -6.30 -10.30 -4.30
CA ASN A 133 -6.54 -9.82 -2.93
C ASN A 133 -7.91 -10.23 -2.38
N LEU A 134 -8.86 -10.62 -3.23
CA LEU A 134 -10.14 -11.18 -2.80
C LEU A 134 -10.08 -12.68 -2.52
N VAL A 135 -8.98 -13.38 -2.74
CA VAL A 135 -8.89 -14.82 -2.46
C VAL A 135 -8.67 -15.04 -0.97
N ASN A 136 -9.53 -15.83 -0.32
CA ASN A 136 -9.36 -16.28 1.08
C ASN A 136 -9.51 -17.80 1.24
N THR A 137 -10.09 -18.49 0.26
CA THR A 137 -10.37 -19.93 0.33
C THR A 137 -9.88 -20.64 -0.92
N ILE A 138 -9.81 -21.97 -0.87
CA ILE A 138 -9.50 -22.80 -2.04
C ILE A 138 -10.53 -22.58 -3.16
N ALA A 139 -11.81 -22.41 -2.83
CA ALA A 139 -12.85 -22.13 -3.81
C ALA A 139 -12.66 -20.76 -4.49
N ASP A 140 -12.27 -19.73 -3.73
CA ASP A 140 -11.93 -18.41 -4.31
C ASP A 140 -10.75 -18.52 -5.28
N PHE A 141 -9.72 -19.32 -4.93
CA PHE A 141 -8.57 -19.56 -5.80
C PHE A 141 -8.98 -20.27 -7.09
N GLN A 142 -9.82 -21.30 -7.00
CA GLN A 142 -10.35 -22.00 -8.18
C GLN A 142 -11.17 -21.05 -9.08
N ARG A 143 -12.01 -20.19 -8.50
CA ARG A 143 -12.74 -19.14 -9.23
C ARG A 143 -11.80 -18.20 -9.96
N LEU A 144 -10.73 -17.75 -9.31
CA LEU A 144 -9.70 -16.91 -9.92
C LEU A 144 -9.07 -17.58 -11.14
N GLU A 145 -8.63 -18.84 -10.99
CA GLU A 145 -7.97 -19.59 -12.06
C GLU A 145 -8.91 -19.84 -13.25
N GLN A 146 -10.17 -20.21 -12.98
CA GLN A 146 -11.19 -20.37 -14.01
C GLN A 146 -11.44 -19.04 -14.76
N HIS A 147 -11.48 -17.92 -14.05
CA HIS A 147 -11.69 -16.61 -14.68
C HIS A 147 -10.46 -16.13 -15.47
N ILE A 148 -9.24 -16.42 -15.00
CA ILE A 148 -8.00 -16.20 -15.76
C ILE A 148 -8.07 -16.92 -17.10
N GLU A 149 -8.47 -18.19 -17.10
CA GLU A 149 -8.58 -18.99 -18.32
C GLU A 149 -9.70 -18.50 -19.25
N LYS A 150 -10.85 -18.13 -18.67
CA LYS A 150 -11.94 -17.51 -19.41
C LYS A 150 -11.48 -16.24 -20.12
N VAL A 151 -10.79 -15.32 -19.43
CA VAL A 151 -10.30 -14.08 -20.05
C VAL A 151 -9.23 -14.37 -21.11
N ARG A 152 -8.35 -15.35 -20.87
CA ARG A 152 -7.30 -15.77 -21.83
C ARG A 152 -7.88 -16.31 -23.13
N THR A 153 -8.94 -17.10 -23.06
CA THR A 153 -9.57 -17.75 -24.22
C THR A 153 -10.55 -16.85 -24.96
N THR A 154 -11.27 -15.98 -24.25
CA THR A 154 -12.35 -15.16 -24.83
C THR A 154 -11.92 -13.73 -25.20
N THR A 155 -10.74 -13.28 -24.78
CA THR A 155 -10.28 -11.90 -25.01
C THR A 155 -8.82 -11.83 -25.45
N PRO A 156 -8.38 -10.73 -26.10
CA PRO A 156 -6.96 -10.52 -26.38
C PRO A 156 -6.17 -9.98 -25.17
N HIS A 157 -6.80 -9.82 -23.99
CA HIS A 157 -6.25 -9.04 -22.87
C HIS A 157 -5.22 -9.79 -22.02
N LEU A 158 -5.18 -11.13 -22.09
CA LEU A 158 -4.34 -11.97 -21.23
C LEU A 158 -3.60 -13.10 -21.97
N LYS A 159 -3.16 -12.87 -23.22
CA LYS A 159 -2.60 -13.98 -24.04
C LYS A 159 -1.36 -14.64 -23.44
N PHE A 160 -0.27 -13.89 -23.27
CA PHE A 160 1.03 -14.44 -22.86
C PHE A 160 1.36 -14.19 -21.38
N GLU A 161 0.47 -13.52 -20.65
CA GLU A 161 0.72 -13.16 -19.25
C GLU A 161 0.41 -14.36 -18.36
N LEU A 162 1.43 -14.84 -17.65
CA LEU A 162 1.29 -15.96 -16.70
C LEU A 162 0.72 -15.55 -15.35
N LEU A 163 0.72 -14.24 -15.04
CA LEU A 163 0.25 -13.66 -13.77
C LEU A 163 0.86 -14.32 -12.53
N ILE A 164 2.11 -14.79 -12.61
CA ILE A 164 2.77 -15.60 -11.58
C ILE A 164 2.65 -14.95 -10.21
N HIS A 165 3.05 -13.69 -10.09
CA HIS A 165 2.99 -12.98 -8.81
C HIS A 165 1.56 -12.90 -8.22
N GLN A 166 0.55 -12.62 -9.05
CA GLN A 166 -0.84 -12.53 -8.59
C GLN A 166 -1.38 -13.90 -8.17
N ARG A 167 -1.09 -14.94 -8.97
CA ARG A 167 -1.51 -16.33 -8.69
C ARG A 167 -0.81 -16.89 -7.46
N THR A 168 0.50 -16.66 -7.29
CA THR A 168 1.25 -17.05 -6.09
C THR A 168 0.67 -16.37 -4.85
N ASN A 169 0.41 -15.06 -4.89
CA ASN A 169 -0.21 -14.36 -3.76
C ASN A 169 -1.61 -14.89 -3.44
N ALA A 170 -2.41 -15.20 -4.45
CA ALA A 170 -3.74 -15.79 -4.27
C ALA A 170 -3.66 -17.20 -3.65
N ALA A 171 -2.75 -18.04 -4.13
CA ALA A 171 -2.50 -19.38 -3.58
C ALA A 171 -2.08 -19.32 -2.11
N LEU A 172 -1.15 -18.43 -1.75
CA LEU A 172 -0.74 -18.19 -0.36
C LEU A 172 -1.92 -17.78 0.53
N ARG A 173 -2.78 -16.87 0.04
CA ARG A 173 -3.99 -16.46 0.77
C ARG A 173 -5.00 -17.59 0.97
N ALA A 174 -5.08 -18.52 0.03
CA ALA A 174 -5.95 -19.70 0.10
C ALA A 174 -5.35 -20.86 0.92
N GLY A 175 -4.12 -20.72 1.45
CA GLY A 175 -3.41 -21.80 2.14
C GLY A 175 -2.84 -22.88 1.21
N LEU A 176 -2.77 -22.64 -0.10
CA LEU A 176 -2.27 -23.58 -1.11
C LEU A 176 -0.76 -23.42 -1.29
N THR A 177 0.01 -23.86 -0.31
CA THR A 177 1.47 -23.67 -0.22
C THR A 177 2.23 -24.33 -1.38
N GLU A 178 1.94 -25.60 -1.67
CA GLU A 178 2.57 -26.33 -2.79
C GLU A 178 2.29 -25.67 -4.14
N THR A 179 1.05 -25.21 -4.35
CA THR A 179 0.67 -24.48 -5.56
C THR A 179 1.42 -23.14 -5.65
N ALA A 180 1.54 -22.41 -4.55
CA ALA A 180 2.30 -21.16 -4.51
C ALA A 180 3.76 -21.37 -4.91
N LEU A 181 4.42 -22.39 -4.35
CA LEU A 181 5.80 -22.75 -4.67
C LEU A 181 5.95 -23.17 -6.14
N ALA A 182 5.10 -24.08 -6.62
CA ALA A 182 5.13 -24.52 -8.02
C ALA A 182 4.95 -23.36 -9.02
N LEU A 183 4.12 -22.37 -8.70
CA LEU A 183 3.97 -21.17 -9.52
C LEU A 183 5.26 -20.33 -9.59
N THR A 184 6.01 -20.23 -8.49
CA THR A 184 7.29 -19.51 -8.49
C THR A 184 8.37 -20.22 -9.31
N GLU A 185 8.24 -21.54 -9.51
CA GLU A 185 9.14 -22.28 -10.39
C GLU A 185 9.00 -21.88 -11.87
N LEU A 186 7.80 -21.46 -12.26
CA LEU A 186 7.50 -20.96 -13.60
C LEU A 186 8.03 -19.53 -13.83
N ASN A 187 8.52 -18.85 -12.80
CA ASN A 187 9.03 -17.50 -12.93
C ASN A 187 10.32 -17.56 -13.74
N PRO A 188 10.41 -16.84 -14.88
CA PRO A 188 11.67 -16.78 -15.61
C PRO A 188 12.76 -16.27 -14.67
N LEU A 189 13.96 -16.86 -14.76
CA LEU A 189 15.12 -16.48 -13.94
C LEU A 189 15.16 -14.96 -13.78
N PRO A 190 15.39 -14.44 -12.56
CA PRO A 190 15.50 -13.02 -12.34
C PRO A 190 16.61 -12.52 -13.24
N LYS A 191 16.25 -11.93 -14.40
CA LYS A 191 17.19 -11.18 -15.23
C LYS A 191 17.87 -10.26 -14.26
N GLN A 192 19.20 -10.37 -14.09
CA GLN A 192 20.01 -9.46 -13.27
C GLN A 192 19.35 -8.11 -13.41
N ALA A 193 18.61 -7.72 -12.37
CA ALA A 193 17.80 -6.54 -12.50
C ALA A 193 18.86 -5.47 -12.61
N LYS A 194 19.10 -4.93 -13.82
CA LYS A 194 19.55 -3.56 -13.91
C LYS A 194 18.51 -2.86 -13.09
N VAL A 195 18.85 -2.57 -11.83
CA VAL A 195 18.06 -1.77 -10.93
C VAL A 195 18.02 -0.46 -11.68
N LYS A 196 17.06 -0.33 -12.60
CA LYS A 196 16.65 0.95 -13.11
C LYS A 196 16.30 1.63 -11.81
N LYS A 197 17.15 2.57 -11.38
CA LYS A 197 16.80 3.52 -10.35
C LYS A 197 15.44 4.03 -10.79
N LYS A 198 14.37 3.47 -10.22
CA LYS A 198 13.08 4.12 -10.27
C LYS A 198 13.41 5.40 -9.54
N THR A 199 13.52 6.47 -10.29
CA THR A 199 13.49 7.83 -9.78
C THR A 199 12.09 8.10 -9.24
N THR A 200 11.60 7.23 -8.34
CA THR A 200 10.71 7.70 -7.29
C THR A 200 11.63 8.54 -6.43
N ALA A 201 11.62 9.85 -6.67
CA ALA A 201 12.31 10.80 -5.82
C ALA A 201 11.69 10.65 -4.43
N TYR A 202 12.29 9.78 -3.61
CA TYR A 202 12.19 9.86 -2.18
C TYR A 202 12.55 11.31 -1.85
N ASN A 203 11.55 12.04 -1.37
CA ASN A 203 11.70 13.44 -1.06
C ASN A 203 11.50 13.52 0.45
N ASP A 204 12.59 13.76 1.17
CA ASP A 204 12.62 13.85 2.62
C ASP A 204 11.49 14.75 3.16
N LYS A 205 11.10 15.79 2.39
CA LYS A 205 9.96 16.65 2.75
C LYS A 205 8.61 15.95 2.68
N LEU A 206 8.37 15.14 1.64
CA LEU A 206 7.13 14.38 1.51
C LEU A 206 7.05 13.29 2.59
N ALA A 207 8.17 12.66 2.93
CA ALA A 207 8.23 11.63 3.96
C ALA A 207 8.05 12.24 5.37
N ALA A 208 8.63 13.43 5.62
CA ALA A 208 8.38 14.20 6.84
C ALA A 208 6.89 14.55 7.02
N ILE A 209 6.21 14.97 5.94
CA ILE A 209 4.76 15.22 5.95
C ILE A 209 4.00 13.94 6.33
N VAL A 210 4.39 12.80 5.77
CA VAL A 210 3.72 11.51 6.04
C VAL A 210 3.87 11.11 7.51
N LEU A 211 5.06 11.25 8.09
CA LEU A 211 5.29 10.96 9.51
C LEU A 211 4.49 11.91 10.41
N ALA A 212 4.40 13.20 10.03
CA ALA A 212 3.58 14.18 10.74
C ALA A 212 2.07 13.89 10.65
N ASP A 213 1.57 13.51 9.48
CA ASP A 213 0.16 13.14 9.29
C ASP A 213 -0.17 11.85 10.06
N LEU A 214 0.74 10.87 10.07
CA LEU A 214 0.61 9.66 10.88
C LEU A 214 0.52 10.01 12.37
N LYS A 215 1.44 10.86 12.85
CA LYS A 215 1.45 11.35 14.24
C LYS A 215 0.14 12.02 14.61
N LYS A 216 -0.38 12.91 13.76
CA LYS A 216 -1.67 13.58 13.98
C LYS A 216 -2.81 12.59 14.20
N VAL A 217 -2.87 11.52 13.40
CA VAL A 217 -3.92 10.50 13.51
C VAL A 217 -3.79 9.69 14.80
N LEU A 218 -2.57 9.22 15.11
CA LEU A 218 -2.32 8.39 16.28
C LEU A 218 -2.44 9.17 17.59
N ASP A 219 -1.95 10.42 17.65
CA ASP A 219 -2.10 11.32 18.80
C ASP A 219 -3.58 11.60 19.11
N HIS A 220 -4.39 11.88 18.08
CA HIS A 220 -5.84 12.08 18.25
C HIS A 220 -6.54 10.84 18.84
N LYS A 221 -6.04 9.64 18.52
CA LYS A 221 -6.51 8.37 19.10
C LYS A 221 -5.80 7.98 20.39
N LYS A 222 -4.84 8.80 20.86
CA LYS A 222 -4.01 8.54 22.04
C LYS A 222 -3.26 7.20 21.94
N ILE A 223 -2.81 6.86 20.74
CA ILE A 223 -2.03 5.65 20.44
C ILE A 223 -0.54 6.07 20.41
N PRO A 224 0.27 5.72 21.43
CA PRO A 224 1.70 5.96 21.37
C PRO A 224 2.33 5.10 20.29
N PHE A 225 3.25 5.67 19.54
CA PHE A 225 4.06 4.97 18.56
C PHE A 225 5.50 5.46 18.64
N PHE A 226 6.43 4.65 18.13
CA PHE A 226 7.86 4.92 18.20
C PHE A 226 8.54 4.58 16.88
N LEU A 227 9.66 5.24 16.59
CA LEU A 227 10.44 4.99 15.38
C LEU A 227 11.25 3.71 15.54
N ILE A 228 11.28 2.89 14.50
CA ILE A 228 12.04 1.63 14.46
C ILE A 228 12.78 1.49 13.12
N SER A 229 13.58 0.43 12.99
CA SER A 229 14.16 -0.04 11.72
C SER A 229 14.80 1.10 10.90
N GLY A 230 14.50 1.22 9.61
CA GLY A 230 15.15 2.18 8.71
C GLY A 230 14.87 3.63 9.12
N THR A 231 13.70 3.88 9.69
CA THR A 231 13.29 5.21 10.17
C THR A 231 14.06 5.64 11.42
N LEU A 232 14.23 4.75 12.40
CA LEU A 232 15.08 4.99 13.57
C LEU A 232 16.54 5.17 13.16
N LEU A 233 17.04 4.31 12.25
CA LEU A 233 18.42 4.37 11.76
C LEU A 233 18.71 5.72 11.10
N GLY A 234 17.81 6.20 10.22
CA GLY A 234 17.92 7.53 9.62
C GLY A 234 17.89 8.65 10.67
N CYS A 235 16.95 8.56 11.62
CA CYS A 235 16.82 9.52 12.72
C CYS A 235 18.13 9.69 13.50
N ILE A 236 18.75 8.59 13.95
CA ILE A 236 19.94 8.62 14.79
C ILE A 236 21.21 8.92 13.99
N ARG A 237 21.39 8.25 12.83
CA ARG A 237 22.65 8.31 12.08
C ARG A 237 22.75 9.52 11.17
N GLU A 238 21.65 9.90 10.51
CA GLU A 238 21.67 10.92 9.45
C GLU A 238 20.92 12.20 9.82
N GLY A 239 20.11 12.20 10.89
CA GLY A 239 19.22 13.32 11.24
C GLY A 239 18.12 13.57 10.18
N LYS A 240 17.93 12.63 9.26
CA LYS A 240 16.95 12.62 8.18
C LYS A 240 16.54 11.19 7.89
N LEU A 241 15.49 10.99 7.12
CA LEU A 241 15.14 9.65 6.67
C LEU A 241 16.14 9.15 5.62
N LEU A 242 16.32 7.84 5.55
CA LEU A 242 17.28 7.22 4.64
C LEU A 242 16.86 7.42 3.18
N GLY A 243 17.68 8.11 2.39
CA GLY A 243 17.32 8.50 1.01
C GLY A 243 17.15 7.36 0.00
N HIS A 244 17.54 6.14 0.37
CA HIS A 244 17.34 4.92 -0.42
C HIS A 244 16.18 4.06 0.08
N ASP A 245 15.66 4.39 1.26
CA ASP A 245 14.58 3.67 1.90
C ASP A 245 13.23 4.07 1.29
N LYS A 246 12.27 3.15 1.27
CA LYS A 246 11.05 3.30 0.44
C LYS A 246 9.79 3.48 1.27
N ASP A 247 9.90 3.22 2.55
CA ASP A 247 8.87 3.20 3.57
C ASP A 247 9.27 4.03 4.78
N ILE A 248 8.29 4.23 5.66
CA ILE A 248 8.47 4.71 7.02
C ILE A 248 8.13 3.53 7.93
N ASP A 249 9.03 3.19 8.85
CA ASP A 249 8.86 2.11 9.80
C ASP A 249 8.57 2.67 11.19
N ILE A 250 7.47 2.22 11.78
CA ILE A 250 7.11 2.58 13.16
C ILE A 250 6.58 1.37 13.92
N GLY A 251 6.80 1.38 15.23
CA GLY A 251 6.25 0.41 16.17
C GLY A 251 5.08 1.00 16.97
N VAL A 252 4.09 0.16 17.23
CA VAL A 252 2.99 0.41 18.18
C VAL A 252 2.91 -0.78 19.11
N TRP A 253 2.70 -0.55 20.40
CA TRP A 253 2.57 -1.65 21.36
C TRP A 253 1.33 -2.52 21.10
N ASP A 254 1.47 -3.80 21.40
CA ASP A 254 0.48 -4.89 21.41
C ASP A 254 -0.85 -4.65 22.16
N LYS A 255 -1.02 -3.48 22.75
CA LYS A 255 -2.31 -3.01 23.28
C LYS A 255 -3.36 -2.80 22.18
N TYR A 256 -2.93 -2.54 20.94
CA TYR A 256 -3.83 -2.21 19.83
C TYR A 256 -3.83 -3.33 18.79
N SER A 257 -5.01 -3.77 18.36
CA SER A 257 -5.11 -4.83 17.35
C SER A 257 -4.83 -4.31 15.93
N TYR A 258 -4.54 -5.24 15.01
CA TYR A 258 -4.45 -4.95 13.59
C TYR A 258 -5.72 -4.25 13.06
N GLU A 259 -6.90 -4.75 13.42
CA GLU A 259 -8.18 -4.21 12.97
C GLU A 259 -8.41 -2.78 13.48
N GLU A 260 -8.07 -2.51 14.75
CA GLU A 260 -8.19 -1.18 15.34
C GLU A 260 -7.29 -0.17 14.62
N LEU A 261 -6.01 -0.52 14.40
CA LEU A 261 -5.05 0.31 13.69
C LEU A 261 -5.44 0.50 12.22
N ALA A 262 -5.75 -0.58 11.51
CA ALA A 262 -6.17 -0.52 10.12
C ALA A 262 -7.45 0.31 9.94
N ASN A 263 -8.42 0.19 10.84
CA ASN A 263 -9.64 0.98 10.78
C ASN A 263 -9.38 2.47 11.05
N CYS A 264 -8.63 2.80 12.10
CA CYS A 264 -8.38 4.21 12.44
C CYS A 264 -7.51 4.93 11.39
N LEU A 265 -6.53 4.22 10.81
CA LEU A 265 -5.65 4.77 9.78
C LEU A 265 -6.35 4.89 8.43
N SER A 266 -7.16 3.90 8.03
CA SER A 266 -7.84 3.90 6.73
C SER A 266 -9.00 4.88 6.58
N THR A 267 -9.54 5.39 7.70
CA THR A 267 -10.65 6.35 7.73
C THR A 267 -10.19 7.78 8.06
N SER A 268 -8.89 7.99 8.17
CA SER A 268 -8.28 9.26 8.60
C SER A 268 -8.26 10.36 7.53
N GLY A 269 -8.52 10.01 6.27
CA GLY A 269 -8.32 10.90 5.12
C GLY A 269 -6.93 10.79 4.48
N TYR A 270 -5.96 10.15 5.12
CA TYR A 270 -4.55 10.20 4.72
C TYR A 270 -4.03 8.92 4.06
N PHE A 271 -4.57 7.75 4.44
CA PHE A 271 -3.93 6.47 4.14
C PHE A 271 -4.87 5.46 3.46
N TYR A 272 -4.33 4.76 2.47
CA TYR A 272 -4.89 3.52 1.96
C TYR A 272 -4.23 2.34 2.67
N VAL A 273 -5.02 1.37 3.14
CA VAL A 273 -4.47 0.10 3.65
C VAL A 273 -4.10 -0.79 2.48
N VAL A 274 -2.87 -1.31 2.50
CA VAL A 274 -2.38 -2.27 1.52
C VAL A 274 -2.68 -3.67 2.05
N PRO A 275 -3.45 -4.51 1.31
CA PRO A 275 -3.77 -5.85 1.78
C PRO A 275 -2.54 -6.72 1.99
N THR A 276 -2.39 -7.24 3.21
CA THR A 276 -1.32 -8.17 3.62
C THR A 276 -1.90 -9.54 4.01
N ARG A 277 -1.05 -10.47 4.43
CA ARG A 277 -1.37 -11.85 4.87
C ARG A 277 -0.96 -12.10 6.32
N THR A 278 -0.66 -11.05 7.06
CA THR A 278 -0.29 -11.10 8.47
C THR A 278 -1.08 -10.06 9.24
N ASN A 279 -1.31 -10.31 10.52
CA ASN A 279 -1.91 -9.35 11.44
C ASN A 279 -0.86 -8.69 12.35
N HIS A 280 0.44 -8.96 12.14
CA HIS A 280 1.51 -8.34 12.94
C HIS A 280 1.92 -6.95 12.44
N LEU A 281 1.38 -6.51 11.28
CA LEU A 281 1.77 -5.26 10.65
C LEU A 281 0.64 -4.69 9.79
N VAL A 282 0.41 -3.38 9.86
CA VAL A 282 -0.51 -2.65 8.96
C VAL A 282 0.32 -1.92 7.92
N MET A 283 0.29 -2.40 6.67
CA MET A 283 0.93 -1.73 5.54
C MET A 283 0.02 -0.62 5.03
N LEU A 284 0.56 0.58 4.89
CA LEU A 284 -0.17 1.75 4.42
C LEU A 284 0.51 2.37 3.19
N ARG A 285 -0.30 3.10 2.43
CA ARG A 285 0.16 4.06 1.44
C ARG A 285 -0.51 5.40 1.70
N HIS A 286 0.30 6.41 1.97
CA HIS A 286 -0.18 7.78 2.08
C HIS A 286 -0.69 8.28 0.72
N VAL A 287 -1.63 9.23 0.70
CA VAL A 287 -2.16 9.86 -0.52
C VAL A 287 -1.09 10.48 -1.42
N ASN A 288 0.07 10.87 -0.87
CA ASN A 288 1.23 11.33 -1.65
C ASN A 288 2.09 10.19 -2.26
N GLY A 289 1.78 8.93 -1.95
CA GLY A 289 2.38 7.73 -2.52
C GLY A 289 3.43 7.02 -1.67
N ILE A 290 3.90 7.63 -0.56
CA ILE A 290 4.89 7.02 0.34
C ILE A 290 4.27 5.86 1.12
N ALA A 291 5.03 4.77 1.26
CA ALA A 291 4.62 3.60 2.03
C ALA A 291 4.96 3.76 3.51
N ILE A 292 4.22 3.08 4.37
CA ILE A 292 4.46 3.08 5.82
C ILE A 292 4.15 1.67 6.31
N ASP A 293 5.05 1.12 7.11
CA ASP A 293 4.84 -0.14 7.80
C ASP A 293 4.66 0.15 9.29
N VAL A 294 3.46 -0.14 9.79
CA VAL A 294 3.08 0.01 11.20
C VAL A 294 3.13 -1.36 11.84
N PHE A 295 4.22 -1.65 12.55
CA PHE A 295 4.45 -2.93 13.22
C PHE A 295 3.80 -2.94 14.60
N ILE A 296 3.19 -4.08 14.94
CA ILE A 296 2.74 -4.35 16.30
C ILE A 296 3.91 -4.99 17.05
N HIS A 297 4.35 -4.34 18.14
CA HIS A 297 5.40 -4.79 19.03
C HIS A 297 4.79 -5.48 20.24
N TYR A 298 5.05 -6.78 20.33
CA TYR A 298 4.63 -7.66 21.41
C TYR A 298 5.65 -7.66 22.53
N ARG A 299 5.16 -7.62 23.76
CA ARG A 299 6.02 -7.55 24.95
C ARG A 299 5.89 -8.81 25.78
N GLU A 300 6.97 -9.57 25.84
CA GLU A 300 7.11 -10.71 26.75
C GLU A 300 8.13 -10.36 27.85
N SER A 301 8.31 -11.23 28.84
CA SER A 301 9.15 -10.93 30.01
C SER A 301 10.60 -10.61 29.65
N ASN A 302 11.17 -11.32 28.67
CA ASN A 302 12.58 -11.22 28.28
C ASN A 302 12.77 -10.97 26.78
N ASP A 303 11.70 -10.81 26.02
CA ASP A 303 11.74 -10.70 24.57
C ASP A 303 10.65 -9.74 24.08
N TYR A 304 11.05 -8.69 23.38
CA TYR A 304 10.14 -7.81 22.68
C TYR A 304 10.28 -8.10 21.19
N TRP A 305 9.18 -8.40 20.51
CA TRP A 305 9.26 -8.80 19.11
C TRP A 305 8.19 -8.13 18.26
N HIS A 306 8.50 -8.02 16.97
CA HIS A 306 7.55 -7.63 15.94
C HIS A 306 7.77 -8.54 14.72
N ALA A 307 6.78 -8.61 13.83
CA ALA A 307 6.86 -9.52 12.71
C ALA A 307 6.26 -8.95 11.43
N GLY A 308 6.85 -9.36 10.32
CA GLY A 308 6.31 -9.20 8.99
C GLY A 308 5.42 -10.37 8.60
N VAL A 309 5.38 -10.65 7.29
CA VAL A 309 4.68 -11.84 6.75
C VAL A 309 5.46 -13.13 7.00
N LYS A 310 6.81 -13.04 6.99
CA LYS A 310 7.69 -14.21 6.93
C LYS A 310 8.77 -14.25 8.00
N ILE A 311 9.13 -13.09 8.54
CA ILE A 311 10.18 -12.91 9.53
C ILE A 311 9.58 -12.33 10.79
N LYS A 312 10.06 -12.79 11.94
CA LYS A 312 9.93 -12.17 13.26
C LYS A 312 11.29 -11.60 13.67
N TRP A 313 11.31 -10.42 14.24
CA TRP A 313 12.51 -9.76 14.75
C TRP A 313 12.41 -9.59 16.26
N HIS A 314 13.47 -9.97 16.96
CA HIS A 314 13.57 -9.97 18.41
C HIS A 314 14.42 -8.81 18.92
N ASN A 315 14.05 -8.26 20.06
CA ASN A 315 14.79 -7.20 20.71
C ASN A 315 14.77 -7.43 22.22
N SER A 316 15.87 -7.07 22.89
CA SER A 316 15.88 -6.99 24.34
C SER A 316 14.80 -6.02 24.84
N PRO A 317 14.10 -6.27 25.96
CA PRO A 317 13.12 -5.34 26.51
C PRO A 317 13.69 -3.91 26.66
N PHE A 318 12.93 -2.90 26.22
CA PHE A 318 13.38 -1.52 26.18
C PHE A 318 12.30 -0.52 26.64
N ASN A 319 12.75 0.60 27.21
CA ASN A 319 11.93 1.77 27.46
C ASN A 319 11.94 2.71 26.26
N LEU A 320 11.04 3.69 26.26
CA LEU A 320 10.97 4.72 25.23
C LEU A 320 11.32 6.09 25.80
N VAL A 321 12.04 6.88 25.01
CA VAL A 321 12.33 8.29 25.28
C VAL A 321 11.97 9.15 24.08
N TYR A 322 11.71 10.44 24.32
CA TYR A 322 11.43 11.39 23.26
C TYR A 322 12.71 11.90 22.61
N THR A 323 12.67 12.07 21.29
CA THR A 323 13.71 12.74 20.50
C THR A 323 13.10 13.74 19.50
N ASN A 324 13.86 14.79 19.19
CA ASN A 324 13.54 15.72 18.11
C ASN A 324 13.92 15.10 16.77
N PHE A 325 12.95 14.95 15.86
CA PHE A 325 13.21 14.50 14.50
C PHE A 325 12.28 15.23 13.53
N LEU A 326 12.80 15.74 12.42
CA LEU A 326 12.03 16.44 11.37
C LEU A 326 11.06 17.53 11.91
N GLY A 327 11.47 18.25 12.96
CA GLY A 327 10.71 19.35 13.56
C GLY A 327 9.59 18.94 14.53
N GLN A 328 9.49 17.67 14.91
CA GLN A 328 8.54 17.18 15.92
C GLN A 328 9.21 16.23 16.93
N GLN A 329 8.46 15.88 17.99
CA GLN A 329 8.88 14.93 19.01
C GLN A 329 8.32 13.54 18.72
N TYR A 330 9.19 12.54 18.71
CA TYR A 330 8.85 11.13 18.51
C TYR A 330 9.47 10.25 19.59
N LEU A 331 8.80 9.16 19.93
CA LEU A 331 9.37 8.15 20.83
C LEU A 331 10.38 7.28 20.05
N ILE A 332 11.45 6.90 20.72
CA ILE A 332 12.46 5.94 20.24
C ILE A 332 12.87 5.02 21.40
N PRO A 333 13.44 3.83 21.12
CA PRO A 333 14.10 3.03 22.15
C PRO A 333 15.14 3.86 22.92
N GLU A 334 15.07 3.83 24.26
CA GLU A 334 15.98 4.57 25.14
C GLU A 334 17.44 4.19 24.88
N ASN A 335 17.70 2.89 24.77
CA ASN A 335 18.97 2.36 24.31
C ASN A 335 18.91 2.05 22.80
N TYR A 336 18.79 3.09 21.98
CA TYR A 336 18.77 2.97 20.52
C TYR A 336 20.04 2.30 19.97
N ASP A 337 21.17 2.39 20.68
CA ASP A 337 22.43 1.76 20.26
C ASP A 337 22.30 0.24 20.28
N LEU A 338 21.78 -0.32 21.38
CA LEU A 338 21.50 -1.75 21.49
C LEU A 338 20.45 -2.18 20.47
N TYR A 339 19.31 -1.47 20.39
CA TYR A 339 18.23 -1.80 19.45
C TYR A 339 18.74 -1.86 18.00
N LEU A 340 19.51 -0.84 17.55
CA LEU A 340 20.05 -0.83 16.19
C LEU A 340 21.15 -1.88 15.99
N THR A 341 21.92 -2.21 17.04
CA THR A 341 22.92 -3.29 16.99
C THR A 341 22.27 -4.66 16.84
N GLU A 342 21.17 -4.92 17.56
CA GLU A 342 20.39 -6.15 17.41
C GLU A 342 19.82 -6.28 15.98
N ASN A 343 19.34 -5.17 15.40
CA ASN A 343 18.74 -5.15 14.06
C ASN A 343 19.76 -5.21 12.90
N TYR A 344 20.95 -4.62 13.04
CA TYR A 344 21.85 -4.38 11.91
C TYR A 344 23.31 -4.76 12.17
N GLY A 345 23.69 -5.14 13.40
CA GLY A 345 25.08 -5.30 13.80
C GLY A 345 25.83 -3.97 13.79
N ASP A 346 26.81 -3.80 12.90
CA ASP A 346 27.49 -2.52 12.70
C ASP A 346 26.60 -1.54 11.91
N TRP A 347 25.62 -0.96 12.61
CA TRP A 347 24.67 -0.02 12.03
C TRP A 347 25.27 1.35 11.71
N ARG A 348 26.46 1.67 12.24
CA ARG A 348 27.12 2.97 12.02
C ARG A 348 27.72 3.06 10.62
N THR A 349 28.17 1.93 10.08
CA THR A 349 28.69 1.85 8.71
C THR A 349 27.53 1.69 7.71
N PRO A 350 27.34 2.61 6.75
CA PRO A 350 26.27 2.47 5.76
C PRO A 350 26.44 1.24 4.87
N LYS A 351 25.42 0.38 4.82
CA LYS A 351 25.35 -0.77 3.90
C LYS A 351 24.32 -0.48 2.80
N THR A 352 24.76 -0.38 1.54
CA THR A 352 23.87 -0.05 0.41
C THR A 352 23.14 -1.26 -0.19
N GLN A 353 23.60 -2.47 0.13
CA GLN A 353 22.94 -3.72 -0.21
C GLN A 353 22.54 -4.37 1.10
N PHE A 354 21.28 -4.19 1.48
CA PHE A 354 20.71 -4.73 2.71
C PHE A 354 19.38 -5.41 2.39
N ASP A 355 19.21 -6.66 2.80
CA ASP A 355 17.95 -7.37 2.76
C ASP A 355 17.52 -7.73 4.19
N SER A 356 16.42 -7.15 4.66
CA SER A 356 15.91 -7.38 6.01
C SER A 356 15.46 -8.83 6.28
N ALA A 357 15.36 -9.68 5.25
CA ALA A 357 15.08 -11.09 5.41
C ALA A 357 16.35 -11.95 5.62
N PHE A 358 17.54 -11.43 5.35
CA PHE A 358 18.81 -12.18 5.42
C PHE A 358 19.88 -11.51 6.28
N ASP A 359 19.88 -10.17 6.34
CA ASP A 359 20.97 -9.39 6.92
C ASP A 359 20.71 -8.91 8.36
N THR A 360 19.48 -9.07 8.89
CA THR A 360 19.15 -8.69 10.26
C THR A 360 19.57 -9.80 11.24
N PRO A 361 20.50 -9.57 12.18
CA PRO A 361 20.99 -10.61 13.09
C PRO A 361 19.92 -11.16 14.06
N ASN A 362 18.90 -10.37 14.36
CA ASN A 362 17.85 -10.69 15.30
C ASN A 362 16.60 -11.33 14.67
N MET A 363 16.74 -11.96 13.50
CA MET A 363 15.60 -12.52 12.77
C MET A 363 15.35 -14.01 13.06
N GLU A 364 14.08 -14.37 13.09
CA GLU A 364 13.55 -15.73 13.10
C GLU A 364 12.62 -15.89 11.88
N VAL A 365 12.81 -16.95 11.09
CA VAL A 365 11.88 -17.30 10.01
C VAL A 365 10.65 -17.95 10.64
N ILE A 366 9.49 -17.31 10.49
CA ILE A 366 8.20 -17.80 11.03
C ILE A 366 7.27 -18.35 9.95
N ASN A 367 7.61 -18.17 8.66
CA ASN A 367 6.86 -18.73 7.55
C ASN A 367 7.81 -19.15 6.42
N GLU A 368 8.20 -20.41 6.46
CA GLU A 368 9.12 -21.03 5.49
C GLU A 368 8.63 -20.93 4.04
N VAL A 369 7.33 -21.07 3.81
CA VAL A 369 6.76 -21.02 2.46
C VAL A 369 6.86 -19.61 1.88
N GLU A 370 6.51 -18.59 2.67
CA GLU A 370 6.67 -17.19 2.25
C GLU A 370 8.14 -16.81 2.06
N MET A 371 9.02 -17.36 2.89
CA MET A 371 10.47 -17.19 2.75
C MET A 371 11.01 -17.83 1.46
N GLN A 372 10.58 -19.05 1.14
CA GLN A 372 10.96 -19.71 -0.10
C GLN A 372 10.40 -19.00 -1.33
N VAL A 373 9.15 -18.51 -1.28
CA VAL A 373 8.58 -17.68 -2.35
C VAL A 373 9.39 -16.40 -2.56
N TYR A 374 9.86 -15.77 -1.47
CA TYR A 374 10.74 -14.61 -1.52
C TYR A 374 12.09 -14.94 -2.17
N ILE A 375 12.74 -16.02 -1.74
CA ILE A 375 13.99 -16.55 -2.33
C ILE A 375 13.81 -16.78 -3.84
N ASN A 376 12.79 -17.55 -4.24
CA ASN A 376 12.53 -17.89 -5.63
C ASN A 376 12.27 -16.65 -6.52
N LYS A 377 11.81 -15.55 -5.91
CA LYS A 377 11.52 -14.30 -6.62
C LYS A 377 12.76 -13.43 -6.82
N TYR A 378 13.69 -13.40 -5.87
CA TYR A 378 14.79 -12.43 -5.84
C TYR A 378 16.19 -13.05 -5.97
N TYR A 379 16.35 -14.32 -5.58
CA TYR A 379 17.64 -15.00 -5.41
C TYR A 379 17.77 -16.29 -6.20
N LYS A 380 16.76 -16.65 -7.01
CA LYS A 380 16.83 -17.83 -7.87
C LYS A 380 17.96 -17.69 -8.89
N GLU A 381 18.95 -18.55 -8.82
CA GLU A 381 20.08 -18.62 -9.76
C GLU A 381 19.72 -19.32 -11.07
#